data_AF-A0A5K7YNF3-F1
#
_entry.id   AF-A0A5K7YNF3-F1
#
_cell.length_a   1.000
_cell.length_b   1.000
_cell.length_c   1.000
_cell.angle_alpha   90.00
_cell.angle_beta   90.00
_cell.angle_gamma   90.00
#
_symmetry.space_group_name_H-M   'P 1'
#
loop_
_entity.id
_entity.type
_entity.pdbx_description
1 polymer ?
#
loop_
_entity_poly.entity_id
_entity_poly.type
_entity_poly.pdbx_seq_one_letter_code
_entity_poly.pdbx_strand_id
1 'polypeptide(L)'
;MKKKPNASMQTLVGIVTPFAWDECDRVSEVSLSATDDEEYIIENSARFIDLLQKPIRAVGLVRSGKKIHRAINIKKFELLESVSFAE
;
A
#
# COMPACT_ATOMS: atom_id res chain seq x y z
N MET A 1 -26.11 16.93 1.99
CA MET A 1 -24.78 17.13 2.59
C MET A 1 -23.75 16.25 1.88
N LYS A 2 -22.83 16.83 1.10
CA LYS A 2 -21.75 16.07 0.44
C LYS A 2 -20.68 15.77 1.49
N LYS A 3 -20.67 14.55 2.06
CA LYS A 3 -19.59 14.08 2.94
C LYS A 3 -18.29 14.16 2.14
N LYS A 4 -17.41 15.10 2.50
CA LYS A 4 -16.07 15.21 1.91
C LYS A 4 -15.35 13.88 2.15
N PRO A 5 -14.61 13.33 1.18
CA PRO A 5 -13.74 12.19 1.44
C PRO A 5 -12.77 12.60 2.55
N ASN A 6 -12.80 11.87 3.67
CA ASN A 6 -11.87 12.10 4.77
C ASN A 6 -10.50 11.59 4.32
N ALA A 7 -9.71 12.52 3.78
CA ALA A 7 -8.30 12.27 3.53
C ALA A 7 -7.52 12.64 4.80
N SER A 8 -6.74 11.72 5.34
CA SER A 8 -5.91 11.96 6.53
C SER A 8 -4.50 11.43 6.32
N MET A 9 -3.50 12.14 6.86
CA MET A 9 -2.12 11.66 6.88
C MET A 9 -2.01 10.55 7.92
N GLN A 10 -1.57 9.36 7.51
CA GLN A 10 -1.44 8.21 8.40
C GLN A 10 -0.11 7.50 8.17
N THR A 11 0.32 6.75 9.19
CA THR A 11 1.44 5.82 9.11
C THR A 11 0.87 4.41 9.15
N LEU A 12 1.11 3.64 8.10
CA LEU A 12 0.71 2.25 7.97
C LEU A 12 1.95 1.37 7.94
N VAL A 13 1.86 0.20 8.56
CA VAL A 13 2.90 -0.84 8.48
C VAL A 13 2.27 -2.04 7.83
N GLY A 14 2.94 -2.64 6.86
CA GLY A 14 2.36 -3.72 6.08
C GLY A 14 3.32 -4.32 5.09
N ILE A 15 2.83 -5.30 4.33
CA ILE A 15 3.57 -5.97 3.26
C ILE A 15 3.03 -5.46 1.92
N VAL A 16 3.92 -5.17 0.99
CA VAL A 16 3.50 -4.79 -0.37
C VAL A 16 3.06 -6.04 -1.12
N THR A 17 1.83 -6.03 -1.63
CA THR A 17 1.20 -7.13 -2.35
C THR A 17 0.77 -6.70 -3.75
N PRO A 18 0.72 -7.61 -4.73
CA PRO A 18 0.21 -7.28 -6.06
C PRO A 18 -1.31 -7.05 -5.96
N PHE A 19 -1.81 -6.04 -6.68
CA PHE A 19 -3.22 -5.69 -6.72
C PHE A 19 -3.84 -5.92 -8.10
N ALA A 20 -3.14 -5.51 -9.15
CA ALA A 20 -3.56 -5.73 -10.53
C ALA A 20 -2.38 -6.17 -11.41
N TRP A 21 -2.71 -6.89 -12.47
CA TRP A 21 -1.78 -7.36 -13.49
C TRP A 21 -2.18 -6.76 -14.84
N ASP A 22 -1.18 -6.49 -15.68
CA ASP A 22 -1.39 -6.08 -17.07
C ASP A 22 -1.65 -7.28 -17.99
N GLU A 23 -1.81 -7.00 -19.28
CA GLU A 23 -2.07 -7.97 -20.34
C GLU A 23 -0.91 -8.97 -20.55
N CYS A 24 0.26 -8.68 -19.99
CA CYS A 24 1.49 -9.46 -20.10
C CYS A 24 1.83 -10.21 -18.80
N ASP A 25 0.86 -10.39 -17.88
CA ASP A 25 1.03 -11.01 -16.57
C ASP A 25 2.05 -10.29 -15.66
N ARG A 26 2.29 -9.00 -15.89
CA ARG A 26 3.17 -8.19 -15.04
C ARG A 26 2.34 -7.39 -14.05
N VAL A 27 2.82 -7.29 -12.82
CA VAL A 27 2.15 -6.47 -11.79
C VAL A 27 2.12 -5.01 -12.24
N SER A 28 0.93 -4.47 -12.43
CA SER A 28 0.68 -3.09 -12.87
C SER A 28 0.33 -2.17 -11.69
N GLU A 29 -0.32 -2.72 -10.67
CA GLU A 29 -0.70 -2.00 -9.45
C GLU A 29 -0.38 -2.84 -8.22
N VAL A 30 -0.07 -2.16 -7.11
CA VAL A 30 0.24 -2.79 -5.83
C VAL A 30 -0.61 -2.21 -4.71
N SER A 31 -0.85 -3.04 -3.70
CA SER A 31 -1.52 -2.70 -2.45
C SER A 31 -0.55 -2.86 -1.27
N LEU A 32 -0.88 -2.22 -0.17
CA LEU A 32 -0.28 -2.44 1.13
C LEU A 32 -1.27 -3.26 1.96
N SER A 33 -0.93 -4.52 2.23
CA SER A 33 -1.62 -5.33 3.23
C SER A 33 -1.11 -4.90 4.61
N ALA A 34 -1.90 -4.08 5.29
CA ALA A 34 -1.50 -3.46 6.54
C ALA A 34 -1.75 -4.36 7.75
N THR A 35 -1.06 -4.11 8.85
CA THR A 35 -1.23 -4.86 10.11
C THR A 35 -2.58 -4.65 10.79
N ASP A 36 -3.39 -3.70 10.31
CA ASP A 36 -4.78 -3.50 10.74
C ASP A 36 -5.80 -4.40 10.01
N ASP A 37 -5.32 -5.47 9.34
CA ASP A 37 -6.14 -6.41 8.55
C ASP A 37 -6.89 -5.74 7.37
N GLU A 38 -6.46 -4.54 6.98
CA GLU A 38 -7.01 -3.82 5.83
C GLU A 38 -6.00 -3.68 4.70
N GLU A 39 -6.52 -3.65 3.48
CA GLU A 39 -5.74 -3.46 2.26
C GLU A 39 -5.89 -2.03 1.75
N TYR A 40 -4.74 -1.40 1.47
CA TYR A 40 -4.67 -0.04 0.95
C TYR A 40 -4.04 -0.03 -0.44
N ILE A 41 -4.81 0.34 -1.46
CA ILE A 41 -4.29 0.51 -2.82
C ILE A 41 -3.27 1.64 -2.83
N ILE A 42 -2.07 1.39 -3.33
CA ILE A 42 -1.02 2.41 -3.39
C ILE A 42 -1.22 3.22 -4.68
N GLU A 43 -1.69 4.47 -4.57
CA GLU A 43 -1.97 5.31 -5.75
C GLU A 43 -0.71 5.56 -6.61
N ASN A 44 0.47 5.55 -5.99
CA ASN A 44 1.77 5.69 -6.65
C ASN A 44 2.50 4.34 -6.81
N SER A 45 1.74 3.30 -7.19
CA SER A 45 2.16 1.89 -7.27
C SER A 45 3.51 1.63 -7.95
N ALA A 46 3.82 2.34 -9.05
CA ALA A 46 5.03 2.09 -9.85
C ALA A 46 6.35 2.09 -9.05
N ARG A 47 6.44 2.86 -7.96
CA ARG A 47 7.65 2.95 -7.12
C ARG A 47 7.81 1.79 -6.11
N PHE A 48 6.77 0.97 -5.98
CA PHE A 48 6.65 -0.07 -4.96
C PHE A 48 6.59 -1.47 -5.59
N ILE A 49 6.59 -1.58 -6.92
CA ILE A 49 6.65 -2.87 -7.62
C ILE A 49 7.92 -3.65 -7.23
N ASP A 50 9.08 -2.98 -7.15
CA ASP A 50 10.34 -3.59 -6.70
C ASP A 50 10.37 -3.95 -5.19
N LEU A 51 9.31 -3.57 -4.46
CA LEU A 51 9.13 -3.83 -3.05
C LEU A 51 8.07 -4.91 -2.78
N LEU A 52 7.56 -5.59 -3.81
CA LEU A 52 6.66 -6.73 -3.67
C LEU A 52 7.21 -7.74 -2.64
N GLN A 53 6.30 -8.20 -1.78
CA GLN A 53 6.56 -9.10 -0.65
C GLN A 53 7.52 -8.55 0.43
N LYS A 54 7.91 -7.27 0.36
CA LYS A 54 8.73 -6.64 1.40
C LYS A 54 7.84 -5.93 2.41
N PRO A 55 8.11 -6.07 3.72
CA PRO A 55 7.45 -5.27 4.73
C PRO A 55 7.98 -3.84 4.70
N ILE A 56 7.07 -2.87 4.72
CA ILE A 56 7.39 -1.44 4.74
C ILE A 56 6.58 -0.71 5.82
N ARG A 57 7.17 0.36 6.35
CA ARG A 57 6.45 1.42 7.06
C ARG A 57 6.19 2.55 6.07
N ALA A 58 4.94 2.78 5.72
CA ALA A 58 4.51 3.81 4.76
C ALA A 58 3.82 4.97 5.49
N VAL A 59 4.24 6.20 5.20
CA VAL A 59 3.59 7.42 5.66
C VAL A 59 2.98 8.12 4.46
N GLY A 60 1.67 8.32 4.48
CA GLY A 60 0.96 8.83 3.31
C GLY A 60 -0.44 9.35 3.59
N LEU A 61 -1.02 9.96 2.56
CA LEU A 61 -2.40 10.44 2.60
C LEU A 61 -3.32 9.26 2.32
N VAL A 62 -4.06 8.81 3.33
CA VAL A 62 -5.06 7.76 3.20
C VAL A 62 -6.39 8.38 2.81
N ARG A 63 -7.05 7.80 1.81
CA ARG A 63 -8.38 8.17 1.34
C ARG A 63 -9.30 6.96 1.51
N SER A 64 -10.34 7.12 2.32
CA SER A 64 -11.42 6.14 2.44
C SER A 64 -12.64 6.60 1.63
N GLY A 65 -12.97 5.86 0.58
CA GLY A 65 -14.19 6.07 -0.21
C GLY A 65 -15.40 5.38 0.40
N LYS A 66 -16.60 5.67 -0.12
CA LYS A 66 -17.85 4.96 0.25
C LYS A 66 -17.87 3.49 -0.21
N LYS A 67 -16.98 3.09 -1.13
CA LYS A 67 -16.89 1.74 -1.68
C LYS A 67 -15.55 1.13 -1.30
N ILE A 68 -15.61 0.21 -0.35
CA ILE A 68 -14.77 -0.99 -0.06
C ILE A 68 -13.24 -0.84 -0.07
N HIS A 69 -12.63 -0.11 -1.00
CA HIS A 69 -11.18 0.01 -1.08
C HIS A 69 -10.69 1.33 -0.47
N ARG A 70 -9.72 1.20 0.44
CA ARG A 70 -8.92 2.32 0.93
C ARG A 70 -7.75 2.51 -0.02
N ALA A 71 -7.35 3.76 -0.21
CA ALA A 71 -6.18 4.09 -1.01
C ALA A 71 -5.19 4.91 -0.18
N ILE A 72 -3.90 4.74 -0.43
CA ILE A 72 -2.84 5.53 0.19
C ILE A 72 -1.95 6.15 -0.89
N ASN A 73 -1.69 7.45 -0.75
CA ASN A 73 -0.64 8.15 -1.48
C ASN A 73 0.60 8.22 -0.60
N ILE A 74 1.57 7.32 -0.82
CA ILE A 74 2.75 7.23 0.04
C ILE A 74 3.70 8.39 -0.25
N LYS A 75 4.01 9.17 0.79
CA LYS A 75 4.95 10.31 0.72
C LYS A 75 6.36 9.92 1.18
N LYS A 76 6.44 9.07 2.20
CA LYS A 76 7.69 8.54 2.74
C LYS A 76 7.48 7.06 3.05
N PHE A 77 8.50 6.25 2.85
CA PHE A 77 8.49 4.87 3.31
C PHE A 77 9.85 4.49 3.87
N GLU A 78 9.85 3.46 4.70
CA GLU A 78 11.04 2.79 5.21
C GLU A 78 10.85 1.29 5.00
N LEU A 79 11.86 0.63 4.44
CA LEU A 79 11.90 -0.82 4.39
C LEU A 79 12.15 -1.35 5.79
N LEU A 80 11.34 -2.31 6.20
CA LEU A 80 11.58 -3.06 7.41
C LEU A 80 12.44 -4.26 6.99
N GLU A 81 13.64 -4.40 7.56
CA GLU A 81 14.44 -5.59 7.32
C GLU A 81 13.64 -6.81 7.81
N SER A 82 13.26 -7.69 6.87
CA SER A 82 12.98 -9.06 7.24
C SER A 82 14.29 -9.64 7.73
N VAL A 83 14.35 -9.97 9.02
CA VAL A 83 15.45 -10.75 9.57
C VAL A 83 15.55 -11.99 8.69
N SER A 84 16.57 -12.03 7.83
CA SER A 84 16.87 -13.20 7.04
C SER A 84 17.28 -14.27 8.04
N PHE A 85 16.37 -15.20 8.34
CA PHE A 85 16.74 -16.47 8.95
C PHE A 85 17.60 -17.20 7.92
N ALA A 86 18.90 -16.94 7.98
CA ALA A 86 19.89 -17.83 7.40
C ALA A 86 19.97 -19.04 8.33
N GLU A 87 19.38 -20.16 7.89
CA GLU A 87 19.68 -21.51 8.38
C GLU A 87 20.18 -22.36 7.22
#